data_AF-A0A968KQ90-F1
#
_entry.id   AF-A0A968KQ90-F1
#
_cell.length_a   1.000
_cell.length_b   1.000
_cell.length_c   1.000
_cell.angle_alpha   90.00
_cell.angle_beta   90.00
_cell.angle_gamma   90.00
#
_symmetry.space_group_name_H-M   'P 1'
#
loop_
_entity.id
_entity.type
_entity.pdbx_description
1 polymer ?
#
loop_
_entity_poly.entity_id
_entity_poly.type
_entity_poly.pdbx_seq_one_letter_code
_entity_poly.pdbx_strand_id
1 'polypeptide(L)'
;EHSRDVFNHYRSDAAAAMEAGNDIRTSLVCYGLDASHGYERTHIHSLMALSQLLSLYIQSPPTFIRDRNLLAPLGDFPQQPEPAPVLEIPFNPSEDGKDSRSP
;
A
#
# COMPACT_ATOMS: atom_id res chain seq x y z
N GLU A 1 -12.40 18.24 8.63
CA GLU A 1 -11.29 18.32 9.60
C GLU A 1 -10.25 17.27 9.23
N HIS A 2 -8.96 17.48 9.51
CA HIS A 2 -7.90 16.49 9.24
C HIS A 2 -7.04 16.32 10.50
N SER A 3 -6.61 15.08 10.80
CA SER A 3 -5.68 14.80 11.90
C SER A 3 -4.24 14.76 11.39
N ARG A 4 -3.28 15.14 12.25
CA ARG A 4 -1.85 14.99 12.00
C ARG A 4 -1.23 14.23 13.16
N ASP A 5 -0.69 13.07 12.86
CA ASP A 5 0.01 12.24 13.84
C ASP A 5 1.52 12.40 13.67
N VAL A 6 2.27 12.39 14.77
CA VAL A 6 3.73 12.54 14.78
C VAL A 6 4.34 11.31 15.45
N PHE A 7 5.17 10.59 14.68
CA PHE A 7 5.87 9.40 15.16
C PHE A 7 7.38 9.65 15.18
N ASN A 8 7.95 9.88 16.36
CA ASN A 8 9.36 10.28 16.50
C ASN A 8 10.38 9.20 16.10
N HIS A 9 10.00 7.92 16.15
CA HIS A 9 10.88 6.78 15.89
C HIS A 9 10.39 5.89 14.74
N TYR A 10 9.44 6.38 13.94
CA TYR A 10 8.95 5.65 12.78
C TYR A 10 9.92 5.77 11.61
N ARG A 11 10.10 4.66 10.88
CA ARG A 11 10.90 4.60 9.66
C ARG A 11 10.13 3.84 8.59
N SER A 12 10.08 4.41 7.39
CA SER A 12 9.44 3.82 6.21
C SER A 12 10.47 3.53 5.11
N ASP A 13 10.06 2.77 4.10
CA ASP A 13 10.89 2.52 2.90
C ASP A 13 11.24 3.81 2.15
N ALA A 14 10.40 4.84 2.27
CA ALA A 14 10.69 6.19 1.78
C ALA A 14 11.95 6.79 2.43
N ALA A 15 12.17 6.56 3.73
CA ALA A 15 13.39 7.01 4.40
C ALA A 15 14.63 6.28 3.86
N ALA A 16 14.54 4.96 3.64
CA ALA A 16 15.63 4.18 3.04
C ALA A 16 15.95 4.64 1.62
N ALA A 17 14.94 4.92 0.80
CA ALA A 17 15.13 5.43 -0.56
C ALA A 17 15.81 6.80 -0.59
N MET A 18 15.46 7.69 0.35
CA MET A 18 16.11 9.00 0.49
C MET A 18 17.56 8.88 0.96
N GLU A 19 17.85 7.99 1.92
CA GLU A 19 19.22 7.72 2.38
C GLU A 19 20.10 7.09 1.30
N ALA A 20 19.52 6.32 0.37
CA ALA A 20 20.22 5.79 -0.81
C ALA A 20 20.59 6.87 -1.84
N GLY A 21 20.20 8.13 -1.63
CA GLY A 21 20.53 9.26 -2.50
C GLY A 21 19.53 9.53 -3.62
N ASN A 22 18.34 8.93 -3.57
CA ASN A 22 17.30 9.22 -4.56
C ASN A 22 16.73 10.63 -4.36
N ASP A 23 16.65 11.41 -5.44
CA ASP A 23 15.98 12.73 -5.45
C ASP A 23 14.46 12.55 -5.56
N ILE A 24 13.84 12.10 -4.48
CA ILE A 24 12.40 11.85 -4.39
C ILE A 24 11.77 12.64 -3.23
N ARG A 25 10.54 13.10 -3.45
CA ARG A 25 9.72 13.72 -2.41
C ARG A 25 8.73 12.70 -1.90
N THR A 26 8.73 12.46 -0.59
CA THR A 26 7.89 11.43 0.01
C THR A 26 6.92 12.07 1.00
N SER A 27 5.67 11.67 0.95
CA SER A 27 4.67 11.95 1.98
C SER A 27 4.07 10.65 2.47
N LEU A 28 3.65 10.63 3.73
CA LEU A 28 2.91 9.52 4.32
C LEU A 28 1.47 9.96 4.55
N VAL A 29 0.53 9.17 4.04
CA VAL A 29 -0.91 9.38 4.22
C VAL A 29 -1.54 8.04 4.54
N CYS A 30 -2.33 7.99 5.61
CA CYS A 30 -2.92 6.77 6.12
C CYS A 30 -4.37 7.03 6.57
N TYR A 31 -5.13 5.96 6.68
CA TYR A 31 -6.42 5.97 7.35
C TYR A 31 -6.23 5.74 8.86
N GLY A 32 -7.20 6.17 9.65
CA GLY A 32 -7.20 5.91 11.10
C GLY A 32 -7.43 4.43 11.37
N LEU A 33 -6.53 3.82 12.13
CA LEU A 33 -6.57 2.42 12.52
C LEU A 33 -6.52 2.28 14.06
N ASP A 34 -7.23 1.28 14.57
CA ASP A 34 -7.18 0.83 15.95
C ASP A 34 -6.45 -0.52 15.99
N ALA A 35 -5.32 -0.54 16.70
CA ALA A 35 -4.26 -1.55 16.71
C ALA A 35 -3.51 -1.74 15.36
N SER A 36 -2.18 -1.75 15.40
CA SER A 36 -1.34 -2.27 14.32
C SER A 36 -0.73 -3.61 14.76
N HIS A 37 -0.69 -4.60 13.88
CA HIS A 37 -0.20 -5.98 14.13
C HIS A 37 -1.15 -6.88 14.92
N GLY A 38 -2.32 -7.14 14.36
CA GLY A 38 -3.29 -8.10 14.90
C GLY A 38 -4.62 -8.04 14.16
N TYR A 39 -5.71 -8.08 14.91
CA TYR A 39 -7.02 -7.75 14.37
C TYR A 39 -7.19 -6.23 14.34
N GLU A 40 -6.99 -5.63 13.17
CA GLU A 40 -7.04 -4.19 13.00
C GLU A 40 -8.47 -3.72 12.70
N ARG A 41 -8.90 -2.62 13.32
CA ARG A 41 -10.22 -2.02 13.08
C ARG A 41 -10.04 -0.63 12.48
N THR A 42 -10.89 -0.28 11.51
CA THR A 42 -10.90 1.06 10.92
C THR A 42 -12.32 1.54 10.65
N HIS A 43 -12.48 2.86 10.52
CA HIS A 43 -13.72 3.47 10.11
C HIS A 43 -13.80 3.56 8.59
N ILE A 44 -14.90 3.10 8.01
CA ILE A 44 -15.15 3.16 6.56
C ILE A 44 -15.02 4.58 5.99
N HIS A 45 -15.43 5.60 6.77
CA HIS A 45 -15.29 7.00 6.37
C HIS A 45 -13.83 7.44 6.24
N SER A 46 -12.91 6.87 7.02
CA SER A 46 -11.48 7.19 6.91
C SER A 46 -10.90 6.65 5.60
N LEU A 47 -11.30 5.43 5.22
CA LEU A 47 -10.95 4.84 3.93
C LEU A 47 -11.52 5.65 2.76
N MET A 48 -12.79 6.07 2.84
CA MET A 48 -13.41 6.89 1.80
C MET A 48 -12.75 8.27 1.67
N ALA A 49 -12.41 8.92 2.78
CA ALA A 49 -11.72 10.21 2.75
C ALA A 49 -10.31 10.07 2.15
N LEU A 50 -9.58 9.02 2.51
CA LEU A 50 -8.25 8.74 1.97
C LEU A 50 -8.31 8.46 0.46
N SER A 51 -9.27 7.64 0.00
CA SER A 51 -9.39 7.33 -1.42
C SER A 51 -9.75 8.56 -2.25
N GLN A 52 -10.63 9.42 -1.75
CA GLN A 52 -10.96 10.70 -2.40
C GLN A 52 -9.75 11.62 -2.48
N LEU A 53 -8.99 11.74 -1.39
CA LEU A 53 -7.77 12.56 -1.36
C LEU A 53 -6.74 12.07 -2.39
N LEU A 54 -6.45 10.77 -2.43
CA LEU A 54 -5.50 10.18 -3.38
C LEU A 54 -5.97 10.35 -4.82
N SER A 55 -7.26 10.14 -5.07
CA SER A 55 -7.86 10.30 -6.40
C SER A 55 -7.71 11.72 -6.91
N LEU A 56 -7.97 12.73 -6.06
CA LEU A 56 -7.79 14.13 -6.41
C LEU A 56 -6.31 14.50 -6.58
N TYR A 57 -5.42 13.95 -5.74
CA TYR A 57 -3.99 14.23 -5.81
C TYR A 57 -3.36 13.73 -7.11
N ILE A 58 -3.66 12.51 -7.54
CA ILE A 58 -3.11 11.92 -8.79
C ILE A 58 -3.57 12.69 -10.03
N GLN A 59 -4.76 13.29 -9.98
CA GLN A 59 -5.31 14.11 -11.06
C GLN A 59 -4.84 15.58 -11.00
N SER A 60 -4.19 15.98 -9.90
CA SER A 60 -3.73 17.36 -9.74
C SER A 60 -2.51 17.64 -10.63
N PRO A 61 -2.35 18.88 -11.11
CA PRO A 61 -1.11 19.29 -11.77
C PRO A 61 0.09 19.07 -10.86
N PRO A 62 1.31 18.88 -11.42
CA PRO A 62 2.52 18.78 -10.62
C PRO A 62 2.65 19.96 -9.65
N THR A 63 2.87 19.67 -8.37
CA THR A 63 3.04 20.70 -7.34
C THR A 63 4.23 21.60 -7.63
N PHE A 64 5.29 21.03 -8.22
CA PHE A 64 6.47 21.76 -8.66
C PHE A 64 6.63 21.65 -10.17
N ILE A 65 6.77 22.78 -10.84
CA ILE A 65 6.89 22.84 -12.30
C ILE A 65 8.08 22.02 -12.83
N ARG A 66 9.17 21.93 -12.07
CA ARG A 66 10.36 21.15 -12.45
C ARG A 66 10.09 19.64 -12.55
N ASP A 67 9.07 19.15 -11.84
CA ASP A 67 8.70 17.73 -11.78
C ASP A 67 7.71 17.35 -12.91
N ARG A 68 7.44 18.27 -13.86
CA ARG A 68 6.48 18.04 -14.95
C ARG A 68 6.94 17.03 -16.01
N ASN A 69 8.24 16.77 -16.07
CA ASN A 69 8.85 15.91 -17.07
C ASN A 69 8.91 14.49 -16.54
N LEU A 70 8.62 13.52 -17.40
CA LEU A 70 8.74 12.10 -17.05
C LEU A 70 10.20 11.76 -16.76
N LEU A 71 10.43 11.02 -15.69
CA LEU A 71 11.76 10.51 -15.32
C LEU A 71 12.24 9.40 -16.28
N ALA A 72 11.30 8.60 -16.79
CA ALA A 72 11.55 7.50 -17.71
C ALA A 72 10.30 7.21 -18.57
N PRO A 73 10.44 6.51 -19.71
CA PRO A 73 9.31 6.02 -20.48
C PRO A 73 8.42 5.07 -19.67
N LEU A 74 7.10 5.12 -19.90
CA LEU A 74 6.14 4.22 -19.23
C LEU A 74 6.36 2.73 -19.60
N GLY A 75 6.95 2.48 -20.77
CA GLY A 75 7.24 1.12 -21.25
C GLY A 75 8.30 0.37 -20.43
N ASP A 76 9.12 1.08 -19.66
CA ASP A 76 10.14 0.48 -18.80
C ASP A 76 9.58 0.08 -17.41
N PHE A 77 8.29 0.34 -17.16
CA PHE A 77 7.65 0.00 -15.89
C PHE A 77 7.45 -1.52 -15.78
N PRO A 78 7.75 -2.14 -14.62
CA PRO A 78 7.57 -3.57 -14.42
C PRO A 78 6.12 -4.00 -14.69
N GLN A 79 5.96 -5.02 -15.53
CA GLN A 79 4.65 -5.62 -15.78
C GLN A 79 4.35 -6.67 -14.72
N GLN A 80 3.12 -6.65 -14.20
CA GLN A 80 2.65 -7.72 -13.35
C GLN A 80 2.65 -9.02 -14.17
N PRO A 81 3.29 -10.11 -13.69
CA PRO A 81 3.21 -11.39 -14.38
C PRO A 81 1.75 -11.87 -14.38
N GLU A 82 1.35 -12.56 -15.45
CA GLU A 82 0.04 -13.19 -15.51
C GLU A 82 -0.12 -14.16 -14.33
N PRO A 83 -1.28 -14.20 -13.66
CA PRO A 83 -1.52 -15.14 -12.59
C PRO A 83 -1.31 -16.55 -13.13
N ALA A 84 -0.63 -17.39 -12.33
CA ALA A 84 -0.53 -18.81 -12.64
C ALA A 84 -1.94 -19.38 -12.85
N PRO A 85 -2.14 -20.29 -13.82
CA PRO A 85 -3.44 -20.94 -13.99
C PRO A 85 -3.86 -21.53 -12.64
N VAL A 86 -5.09 -21.22 -12.23
CA VAL A 86 -5.68 -21.82 -11.04
C VAL A 86 -5.67 -23.33 -11.26
N LEU A 87 -4.79 -24.03 -10.56
CA LEU A 87 -4.88 -25.47 -10.45
C LEU A 87 -6.19 -25.73 -9.72
N GLU A 88 -7.19 -26.24 -10.43
CA GLU A 88 -8.35 -26.83 -9.80
C GLU A 88 -7.84 -27.97 -8.91
N ILE A 89 -7.66 -27.70 -7.62
CA ILE A 89 -7.45 -28.76 -6.65
C ILE A 89 -8.82 -29.39 -6.45
N PRO A 90 -9.05 -30.64 -6.90
CA PRO A 90 -10.30 -31.31 -6.64
C PRO A 90 -10.48 -31.42 -5.13
N PHE A 91 -11.60 -30.92 -4.62
CA PHE A 91 -11.99 -31.11 -3.24
C PHE A 91 -12.02 -32.61 -2.93
N ASN A 92 -11.11 -33.07 -2.09
CA ASN A 92 -11.06 -34.45 -1.62
C ASN A 92 -11.69 -34.52 -0.22
N PRO A 93 -12.98 -34.92 -0.10
CA PRO A 93 -13.66 -34.99 1.20
C PRO A 93 -13.07 -36.02 2.18
N SER A 94 -12.09 -36.83 1.76
CA SER A 94 -11.47 -37.86 2.61
C SER A 94 -10.27 -37.37 3.45
N GLU A 95 -9.73 -36.18 3.19
CA GLU A 95 -8.54 -35.66 3.88
C GLU A 95 -8.81 -34.51 4.87
N ASP A 96 -9.97 -33.83 4.79
CA ASP A 96 -10.34 -32.71 5.68
C ASP A 96 -10.71 -33.11 7.13
N GLY A 97 -10.61 -34.40 7.46
CA GLY A 97 -10.95 -34.95 8.78
C GLY A 97 -9.78 -35.09 9.76
N LYS A 98 -8.55 -34.76 9.38
CA LYS A 98 -7.39 -34.83 10.29
C LYS A 98 -6.91 -33.43 10.65
N ASP A 99 -7.62 -32.81 11.58
CA ASP A 99 -7.11 -31.68 12.35
C ASP A 99 -5.86 -32.14 13.13
N SER A 100 -4.67 -31.91 12.56
CA SER A 100 -3.40 -32.22 13.20
C SER A 100 -2.93 -31.11 14.14
N ARG A 101 -3.81 -30.19 14.58
CA ARG A 101 -3.53 -29.30 15.71
C ARG A 101 -4.02 -29.95 17.00
N SER A 102 -3.22 -30.89 17.48
CA SER A 102 -3.18 -31.27 18.90
C SER A 102 -2.29 -30.26 19.66
N PRO A 103 -2.54 -30.03 20.96
CA PRO A 103 -2.27 -28.78 21.68
C PRO A 103 -0.78 -28.42 21.85
#